data_AF-A0A9E2R0J1-F1
#
_entry.id   AF-A0A9E2R0J1-F1
#
_cell.length_a   1.000
_cell.length_b   1.000
_cell.length_c   1.000
_cell.angle_alpha   90.00
_cell.angle_beta   90.00
_cell.angle_gamma   90.00
#
_symmetry.space_group_name_H-M   'P 1'
#
loop_
_entity.id
_entity.type
_entity.pdbx_description
1 polymer ?
#
loop_
_entity_poly.entity_id
_entity_poly.type
_entity_poly.pdbx_seq_one_letter_code
_entity_poly.pdbx_strand_id
1 'polypeptide(L)'
;MRRNHPAHLHTHCIVFNATFDPVENRWKALQNYELLRARKFAENAYYHELTRDLRAFGYKIRNRARGDFELEGISEELCERFSKRHAEIDRALAELLEEEPDLVTSDVMAARRLLATSERARKQRDLSHDQLLILWKSQLAPSEREVLSRLRGQTAQDLPTENQVSSTRKSEAPRRARQGNLPAS
;
A
#
# COMPACT_ATOMS: atom_id res chain seq x y z
N MET A 1 18.64 -21.88 12.69
CA MET A 1 18.78 -21.13 11.41
C MET A 1 17.43 -20.46 11.12
N ARG A 2 17.31 -19.14 11.32
CA ARG A 2 16.03 -18.41 11.13
C ARG A 2 15.69 -18.40 9.63
N ARG A 3 14.69 -19.20 9.21
CA ARG A 3 14.21 -19.30 7.82
C ARG A 3 13.21 -18.18 7.54
N ASN A 4 13.68 -16.94 7.50
CA ASN A 4 12.81 -15.79 7.29
C ASN A 4 13.22 -14.99 6.05
N HIS A 5 12.87 -15.52 4.86
CA HIS A 5 13.03 -14.82 3.59
C HIS A 5 11.66 -14.52 3.00
N PRO A 6 11.04 -13.36 3.33
CA PRO A 6 9.75 -13.00 2.80
C PRO A 6 9.88 -12.62 1.32
N ALA A 7 8.85 -12.89 0.53
CA ALA A 7 8.82 -12.50 -0.87
C ALA A 7 8.45 -11.00 -0.97
N HIS A 8 9.46 -10.13 -1.05
CA HIS A 8 9.28 -8.67 -1.20
C HIS A 8 9.94 -8.15 -2.47
N LEU A 9 9.15 -8.00 -3.53
CA LEU A 9 9.59 -7.34 -4.75
C LEU A 9 9.64 -5.83 -4.54
N HIS A 10 10.82 -5.22 -4.71
CA HIS A 10 11.01 -3.78 -4.62
C HIS A 10 12.18 -3.34 -5.51
N THR A 11 12.12 -2.08 -5.96
CA THR A 11 13.16 -1.46 -6.79
C THR A 11 13.70 -0.23 -6.09
N HIS A 12 15.03 -0.10 -6.04
CA HIS A 12 15.69 1.09 -5.52
C HIS A 12 15.95 2.08 -6.66
N CYS A 13 15.14 3.13 -6.75
CA CYS A 13 15.37 4.25 -7.65
C CYS A 13 16.32 5.25 -6.97
N ILE A 14 17.62 5.14 -7.25
CA ILE A 14 18.64 6.03 -6.68
C ILE A 14 18.71 7.31 -7.52
N VAL A 15 18.40 8.45 -6.89
CA VAL A 15 18.55 9.78 -7.49
C VAL A 15 19.77 10.45 -6.89
N PHE A 16 20.72 10.85 -7.73
CA PHE A 16 21.91 11.56 -7.28
C PHE A 16 21.54 12.96 -6.78
N ASN A 17 22.20 13.42 -5.72
CA ASN A 17 22.05 14.78 -5.20
C ASN A 17 22.81 15.79 -6.08
N ALA A 18 22.50 15.82 -7.37
CA ALA A 18 23.13 16.68 -8.36
C ALA A 18 22.10 17.07 -9.42
N THR A 19 21.97 18.37 -9.67
CA THR A 19 21.20 18.95 -10.78
C THR A 19 22.06 19.98 -11.50
N PHE A 20 21.86 20.14 -12.79
CA PHE A 20 22.61 21.10 -13.58
C PHE A 20 21.84 22.42 -13.68
N ASP A 21 22.49 23.53 -13.33
CA ASP A 21 21.95 24.87 -13.49
C ASP A 21 22.43 25.46 -14.83
N PRO A 22 21.53 25.64 -15.82
CA PRO A 22 21.91 26.17 -17.13
C PRO A 22 22.16 27.68 -17.11
N VAL A 23 21.68 28.42 -16.10
CA VAL A 23 21.89 29.88 -15.99
C VAL A 23 23.29 30.17 -15.51
N GLU A 24 23.73 29.44 -14.48
CA GLU A 24 25.07 29.59 -13.89
C GLU A 24 26.10 28.60 -14.46
N ASN A 25 25.68 27.75 -15.40
CA ASN A 25 26.51 26.75 -16.08
C ASN A 25 27.31 25.85 -15.12
N ARG A 26 26.68 25.40 -14.03
CA ARG A 26 27.34 24.58 -13.00
C ARG A 26 26.42 23.54 -12.38
N TRP A 27 27.01 22.49 -11.82
CA TRP A 27 26.30 21.50 -11.02
C TRP A 27 26.01 22.02 -9.62
N LYS A 28 24.78 21.82 -9.15
CA LYS A 28 24.29 22.18 -7.82
C LYS A 28 23.64 20.97 -7.15
N ALA A 29 23.45 21.05 -5.84
CA ALA A 29 22.67 20.06 -5.12
C ALA A 29 21.22 20.04 -5.61
N LEU A 30 20.60 18.86 -5.60
CA LEU A 30 19.20 18.69 -5.97
C LEU A 30 18.30 19.32 -4.89
N GLN A 31 17.38 20.20 -5.30
CA GLN A 31 16.30 20.66 -4.42
C GLN A 31 15.23 19.55 -4.31
N ASN A 32 15.19 18.86 -3.17
CA ASN A 32 14.32 17.71 -2.96
C ASN A 32 12.89 18.05 -2.48
N TYR A 33 12.57 19.31 -2.22
CA TYR A 33 11.29 19.72 -1.61
C TYR A 33 10.07 19.26 -2.42
N GLU A 34 10.01 19.60 -3.71
CA GLU A 34 8.89 19.19 -4.57
C GLU A 34 8.86 17.67 -4.81
N LEU A 35 10.04 17.03 -4.86
CA LEU A 35 10.13 15.57 -4.98
C LEU A 35 9.50 14.87 -3.76
N LEU A 36 9.80 15.35 -2.55
CA LEU A 36 9.22 14.83 -1.31
C LEU A 36 7.72 15.10 -1.24
N ARG A 37 7.28 16.27 -1.70
CA ARG A 37 5.85 16.63 -1.78
C ARG A 37 5.08 15.75 -2.77
N ALA A 38 5.71 15.41 -3.90
CA ALA A 38 5.13 14.56 -4.94
C ALA A 38 5.20 13.04 -4.63
N ARG A 39 5.78 12.63 -3.49
CA ARG A 39 5.95 11.22 -3.13
C ARG A 39 4.67 10.39 -3.27
N LYS A 40 3.56 10.85 -2.68
CA LYS A 40 2.27 10.13 -2.76
C LYS A 40 1.73 10.06 -4.18
N PHE A 41 1.97 11.09 -4.98
CA PHE A 41 1.57 11.09 -6.39
C PHE A 41 2.36 10.05 -7.19
N ALA A 42 3.69 10.03 -7.02
CA ALA A 42 4.55 9.04 -7.67
C ALA A 42 4.20 7.59 -7.24
N GLU A 43 3.89 7.38 -5.96
CA GLU A 43 3.42 6.09 -5.44
C GLU A 43 2.11 5.64 -6.11
N ASN A 44 1.13 6.53 -6.20
CA ASN A 44 -0.14 6.23 -6.86
C ASN A 44 0.02 5.98 -8.36
N ALA A 45 0.89 6.73 -9.04
CA ALA A 45 1.21 6.51 -10.45
C ALA A 45 1.83 5.12 -10.66
N TYR A 46 2.75 4.73 -9.77
CA TYR A 46 3.35 3.39 -9.79
C TYR A 46 2.30 2.29 -9.57
N TYR A 47 1.43 2.42 -8.55
CA TYR A 47 0.35 1.45 -8.32
C TYR A 47 -0.65 1.37 -9.46
N HIS A 48 -0.94 2.50 -10.11
CA HIS A 48 -1.83 2.54 -11.26
C HIS A 48 -1.29 1.72 -12.43
N GLU A 49 -0.03 1.97 -12.83
CA GLU A 49 0.61 1.22 -13.92
C GLU A 49 0.77 -0.27 -13.56
N LEU A 50 1.19 -0.58 -12.33
CA LEU A 50 1.31 -1.97 -11.87
C LEU A 50 -0.04 -2.71 -11.92
N THR A 51 -1.11 -2.07 -11.43
CA THR A 51 -2.47 -2.63 -11.46
C THR A 51 -2.95 -2.86 -12.89
N ARG A 52 -2.64 -1.92 -13.79
CA ARG A 52 -3.00 -2.01 -15.22
C ARG A 52 -2.32 -3.21 -15.88
N ASP A 53 -1.02 -3.40 -15.64
CA ASP A 53 -0.27 -4.54 -16.18
C ASP A 53 -0.76 -5.86 -15.58
N LEU A 54 -1.00 -5.92 -14.27
CA LEU A 54 -1.55 -7.09 -13.61
C LEU A 54 -2.93 -7.50 -14.19
N ARG A 55 -3.80 -6.52 -14.46
CA ARG A 55 -5.08 -6.77 -15.14
C ARG A 55 -4.88 -7.27 -16.57
N ALA A 56 -3.91 -6.73 -17.29
CA ALA A 56 -3.57 -7.20 -18.65
C ALA A 56 -3.05 -8.65 -18.64
N PHE A 57 -2.37 -9.08 -17.58
CA PHE A 57 -1.98 -10.48 -17.36
C PHE A 57 -3.13 -11.39 -16.90
N GLY A 58 -4.34 -10.85 -16.69
CA GLY A 58 -5.54 -11.60 -16.33
C GLY A 58 -5.71 -11.84 -14.83
N TYR A 59 -5.07 -11.02 -13.98
CA TYR A 59 -5.30 -11.03 -12.54
C TYR A 59 -6.45 -10.08 -12.16
N LYS A 60 -7.28 -10.52 -11.21
CA LYS A 60 -8.31 -9.69 -10.58
C LYS A 60 -7.74 -8.96 -9.36
N ILE A 61 -8.16 -7.71 -9.17
CA ILE A 61 -7.59 -6.82 -8.16
C ILE A 61 -8.71 -6.24 -7.29
N ARG A 62 -8.51 -6.32 -5.97
CA ARG A 62 -9.36 -5.73 -4.95
C ARG A 62 -8.67 -4.51 -4.35
N ASN A 63 -9.28 -3.34 -4.50
CA ASN A 63 -8.79 -2.11 -3.87
C ASN A 63 -9.21 -2.05 -2.39
N ARG A 64 -8.28 -1.75 -1.50
CA ARG A 64 -8.56 -1.42 -0.10
C ARG A 64 -8.93 0.06 0.02
N ALA A 65 -9.74 0.40 1.02
CA ALA A 65 -10.19 1.77 1.28
C ALA A 65 -9.05 2.78 1.52
N ARG A 66 -7.84 2.29 1.87
CA ARG A 66 -6.65 3.12 2.14
C ARG A 66 -5.81 3.43 0.88
N GLY A 67 -6.18 2.94 -0.30
CA GLY A 67 -5.45 3.16 -1.55
C GLY A 67 -4.49 2.03 -1.94
N ASP A 68 -4.32 1.04 -1.07
CA ASP A 68 -3.59 -0.19 -1.39
C ASP A 68 -4.47 -1.14 -2.23
N PHE A 69 -3.84 -2.08 -2.93
CA PHE A 69 -4.54 -3.11 -3.70
C PHE A 69 -4.03 -4.51 -3.36
N GLU A 70 -4.88 -5.50 -3.56
CA GLU A 70 -4.57 -6.92 -3.39
C GLU A 70 -5.07 -7.74 -4.57
N LEU A 71 -4.42 -8.88 -4.82
CA LEU A 71 -4.90 -9.83 -5.81
C LEU A 71 -6.06 -10.65 -5.24
N GLU A 72 -7.14 -10.75 -6.00
CA GLU A 72 -8.27 -11.61 -5.66
C GLU A 72 -7.87 -13.09 -5.80
N GLY A 73 -8.33 -13.94 -4.88
CA GLY A 73 -8.00 -15.36 -4.86
C GLY A 73 -6.73 -15.73 -4.08
N ILE A 74 -6.02 -14.76 -3.50
CA ILE A 74 -4.99 -14.99 -2.48
C ILE A 74 -5.64 -14.87 -1.10
N SER A 75 -5.51 -15.89 -0.25
CA SER A 75 -6.04 -15.85 1.12
C SER A 75 -5.23 -14.91 2.02
N GLU A 76 -5.90 -14.29 2.99
CA GLU A 76 -5.23 -13.42 3.97
C GLU A 76 -4.20 -14.20 4.80
N GLU A 77 -4.52 -15.44 5.18
CA GLU A 77 -3.59 -16.36 5.86
C GLU A 77 -2.30 -16.59 5.06
N LEU A 78 -2.41 -16.67 3.73
CA LEU A 78 -1.26 -16.82 2.84
C LEU A 78 -0.41 -15.55 2.84
N CYS A 79 -1.04 -14.38 2.74
CA CYS A 79 -0.36 -13.08 2.86
C CYS A 79 0.35 -12.93 4.21
N GLU A 80 -0.31 -13.28 5.31
CA GLU A 80 0.26 -13.24 6.67
C GLU A 80 1.46 -14.17 6.81
N ARG A 81 1.37 -15.40 6.27
CA ARG A 81 2.47 -16.37 6.30
C ARG A 81 3.71 -15.91 5.56
N PHE A 82 3.56 -15.10 4.51
CA PHE A 82 4.69 -14.48 3.81
C PHE A 82 5.09 -13.11 4.38
N SER A 83 4.25 -12.50 5.23
CA SER A 83 4.48 -11.20 5.91
C SER A 83 5.18 -11.33 7.28
N LYS A 84 6.03 -12.34 7.44
CA LYS A 84 6.71 -12.68 8.71
C LYS A 84 7.42 -11.50 9.39
N ARG A 85 8.01 -10.59 8.61
CA ARG A 85 8.67 -9.38 9.15
C ARG A 85 7.66 -8.44 9.82
N HIS A 86 6.46 -8.31 9.25
CA HIS A 86 5.40 -7.49 9.84
C HIS A 86 5.00 -8.06 11.20
N ALA A 87 4.77 -9.37 11.26
CA ALA A 87 4.42 -10.07 12.50
C ALA A 87 5.53 -9.98 13.57
N GLU A 88 6.80 -10.07 13.18
CA GLU A 88 7.94 -9.88 14.11
C GLU A 88 7.94 -8.48 14.73
N ILE A 89 7.72 -7.44 13.92
CA ILE A 89 7.66 -6.04 14.40
C ILE A 89 6.46 -5.83 15.30
N ASP A 90 5.29 -6.36 14.94
CA ASP A 90 4.06 -6.19 15.72
C ASP A 90 4.14 -6.91 17.07
N ARG A 91 4.76 -8.09 17.09
CA ARG A 91 5.03 -8.81 18.34
C ARG A 91 6.01 -8.04 19.23
N ALA A 92 7.12 -7.56 18.67
CA ALA A 92 8.09 -6.77 19.43
C ALA A 92 7.47 -5.46 19.96
N LEU A 93 6.55 -4.86 19.20
CA LEU A 93 5.81 -3.69 19.64
C LEU A 93 4.84 -4.03 20.77
N ALA A 94 4.13 -5.14 20.69
CA ALA A 94 3.24 -5.59 21.77
C ALA A 94 4.02 -5.85 23.07
N GLU A 95 5.14 -6.57 22.99
CA GLU A 95 6.03 -6.83 24.13
C GLU A 95 6.53 -5.51 24.76
N LEU A 96 6.94 -4.53 23.93
CA LEU A 96 7.37 -3.21 24.42
C LEU A 96 6.24 -2.42 25.09
N LEU A 97 5.01 -2.49 24.58
CA LEU A 97 3.86 -1.80 25.17
C LEU A 97 3.37 -2.46 26.47
N GLU A 98 3.61 -3.76 26.65
CA GLU A 98 3.38 -4.47 27.91
C GLU A 98 4.41 -4.07 28.98
N GLU A 99 5.68 -3.92 28.61
CA GLU A 99 6.75 -3.51 29.54
C GLU A 99 6.68 -2.02 29.91
N GLU A 100 6.30 -1.16 28.96
CA GLU A 100 6.22 0.28 29.14
C GLU A 100 4.87 0.84 28.65
N PRO A 101 3.80 0.75 29.46
CA PRO A 101 2.46 1.21 29.07
C PRO A 101 2.38 2.72 28.82
N ASP A 102 3.30 3.51 29.36
CA ASP A 102 3.38 4.96 29.13
C ASP A 102 3.73 5.31 27.67
N LEU A 103 4.34 4.39 26.92
CA LEU A 103 4.59 4.55 25.48
C LEU A 103 3.29 4.55 24.65
N VAL A 104 2.21 3.94 25.15
CA VAL A 104 0.88 3.96 24.50
C VAL A 104 0.35 5.39 24.40
N THR A 105 0.62 6.21 25.42
CA THR A 105 0.33 7.65 25.45
C THR A 105 1.29 8.48 24.60
N SER A 106 2.45 7.93 24.23
CA SER A 106 3.46 8.55 23.38
C SER A 106 3.28 8.18 21.90
N ASP A 107 4.21 8.59 21.04
CA ASP A 107 4.20 8.26 19.61
C ASP A 107 4.56 6.78 19.36
N VAL A 108 3.56 5.90 19.51
CA VAL A 108 3.62 4.46 19.17
C VAL A 108 4.19 4.22 17.76
N MET A 109 3.96 5.14 16.81
CA MET A 109 4.50 5.01 15.46
C MET A 109 6.00 5.27 15.41
N ALA A 110 6.54 6.13 16.27
CA ALA A 110 7.99 6.28 16.43
C ALA A 110 8.64 5.01 16.98
N ALA A 111 8.05 4.42 18.03
CA ALA A 111 8.53 3.14 18.59
C ALA A 111 8.52 2.02 17.54
N ARG A 112 7.44 1.90 16.77
CA ARG A 112 7.34 0.93 15.67
C ARG A 112 8.44 1.13 14.60
N ARG A 113 8.75 2.38 14.23
CA ARG A 113 9.83 2.69 13.26
C ARG A 113 11.21 2.30 13.79
N LEU A 114 11.46 2.51 15.09
CA LEU A 114 12.70 2.11 15.73
C LEU A 114 12.86 0.58 15.71
N LEU A 115 11.82 -0.15 16.13
CA LEU A 115 11.80 -1.62 16.09
C LEU A 115 11.99 -2.15 14.66
N ALA A 116 11.34 -1.54 13.67
CA ALA A 116 11.52 -1.91 12.26
C ALA A 116 12.98 -1.74 11.78
N THR A 117 13.76 -0.88 12.42
CA THR A 117 15.17 -0.64 12.09
C THR A 117 16.10 -1.55 12.89
N SER A 118 15.87 -1.72 14.20
CA SER A 118 16.71 -2.52 15.10
C SER A 118 16.57 -4.03 14.86
N GLU A 119 15.34 -4.52 14.64
CA GLU A 119 15.05 -5.94 14.36
C GLU A 119 15.42 -6.35 12.92
N ARG A 120 16.13 -5.49 12.18
CA ARG A 120 16.68 -5.89 10.88
C ARG A 120 17.78 -6.92 11.11
N ALA A 121 17.41 -8.20 11.07
CA ALA A 121 18.35 -9.30 11.01
C ALA A 121 19.45 -8.96 9.98
N ARG A 122 20.70 -8.95 10.44
CA ARG A 122 21.91 -8.74 9.62
C ARG A 122 21.75 -9.52 8.32
N LYS A 123 22.00 -8.88 7.16
CA LYS A 123 21.84 -9.45 5.80
C LYS A 123 22.05 -10.97 5.85
N GLN A 124 20.94 -11.73 5.87
CA GLN A 124 21.03 -13.18 5.93
C GLN A 124 21.71 -13.67 4.66
N ARG A 125 22.58 -14.67 4.80
CA ARG A 125 23.43 -15.26 3.75
C ARG A 125 22.75 -15.30 2.39
N ASP A 126 23.51 -14.95 1.35
CA ASP A 126 23.07 -14.93 -0.06
C ASP A 126 22.56 -16.31 -0.47
N LEU A 127 21.25 -16.52 -0.34
CA LEU A 127 20.56 -17.64 -0.98
C LEU A 127 20.36 -17.25 -2.45
N SER A 128 20.71 -18.16 -3.35
CA SER A 128 20.40 -17.98 -4.77
C SER A 128 18.88 -17.92 -5.00
N HIS A 129 18.48 -17.31 -6.11
CA HIS A 129 17.08 -17.24 -6.53
C HIS A 129 16.40 -18.61 -6.52
N ASP A 130 17.07 -19.66 -7.02
CA ASP A 130 16.51 -21.00 -7.11
C ASP A 130 16.30 -21.63 -5.72
N GLN A 131 17.23 -21.38 -4.79
CA GLN A 131 17.08 -21.81 -3.41
C GLN A 131 15.92 -21.09 -2.71
N LEU A 132 15.73 -19.79 -2.97
CA LEU A 132 14.58 -19.04 -2.47
C LEU A 132 13.27 -19.57 -3.04
N LEU A 133 13.24 -19.88 -4.33
CA LEU A 133 12.05 -20.44 -4.98
C LEU A 133 11.67 -21.80 -4.40
N ILE A 134 12.66 -22.67 -4.13
CA ILE A 134 12.43 -23.95 -3.44
C ILE A 134 11.86 -23.71 -2.03
N LEU A 135 12.44 -22.77 -1.28
CA LEU A 135 11.96 -22.44 0.08
C LEU A 135 10.55 -21.86 0.07
N TRP A 136 10.22 -20.97 -0.86
CA TRP A 136 8.87 -20.42 -0.98
C TRP A 136 7.86 -21.47 -1.41
N LYS A 137 8.22 -22.30 -2.39
CA LYS A 137 7.38 -23.45 -2.78
C LYS A 137 7.15 -24.38 -1.58
N SER A 138 8.17 -24.69 -0.79
CA SER A 138 8.05 -25.57 0.38
C SER A 138 7.09 -25.06 1.47
N GLN A 139 6.84 -23.75 1.50
CA GLN A 139 5.90 -23.11 2.42
C GLN A 139 4.46 -23.13 1.91
N LEU A 140 4.23 -23.49 0.64
CA LEU A 140 2.91 -23.60 0.02
C LEU A 140 2.42 -25.05 0.02
N ALA A 141 1.19 -25.26 0.47
CA ALA A 141 0.46 -26.51 0.30
C ALA A 141 0.18 -26.77 -1.20
N PRO A 142 0.03 -28.03 -1.62
CA PRO A 142 -0.26 -28.37 -3.02
C PRO A 142 -1.51 -27.67 -3.57
N SER A 143 -2.58 -27.59 -2.76
CA SER A 143 -3.82 -26.89 -3.10
C SER A 143 -3.62 -25.39 -3.31
N GLU A 144 -2.82 -24.74 -2.46
CA GLU A 144 -2.52 -23.31 -2.59
C GLU A 144 -1.70 -23.03 -3.86
N ARG A 145 -0.76 -23.90 -4.22
CA ARG A 145 -0.01 -23.78 -5.48
C ARG A 145 -0.93 -23.87 -6.70
N GLU A 146 -1.93 -24.73 -6.63
CA GLU A 146 -2.92 -24.91 -7.68
C GLU A 146 -3.87 -23.71 -7.78
N VAL A 147 -4.26 -23.12 -6.65
CA VAL A 147 -5.00 -21.85 -6.65
C VAL A 147 -4.17 -20.75 -7.32
N LEU A 148 -2.91 -20.57 -6.90
CA LEU A 148 -2.01 -19.55 -7.44
C LEU A 148 -1.76 -19.71 -8.95
N SER A 149 -1.63 -20.93 -9.45
CA SER A 149 -1.44 -21.18 -10.88
C SER A 149 -2.68 -20.86 -11.71
N ARG A 150 -3.88 -21.03 -11.13
CA ARG A 150 -5.18 -20.73 -11.75
C ARG A 150 -5.60 -19.26 -11.64
N LEU A 151 -4.86 -18.42 -10.91
CA LEU A 151 -5.12 -16.97 -10.86
C LEU A 151 -4.85 -16.29 -12.20
N ARG A 152 -3.93 -16.84 -13.01
CA ARG A 152 -3.57 -16.29 -14.31
C ARG A 152 -4.62 -16.70 -15.35
N GLY A 153 -5.34 -15.72 -15.89
CA GLY A 153 -6.33 -15.94 -16.96
C GLY A 153 -7.79 -15.93 -16.49
N GLN A 154 -8.08 -15.41 -15.30
CA GLN A 154 -9.45 -15.10 -14.88
C GLN A 154 -9.89 -13.78 -15.55
N THR A 155 -10.02 -13.81 -16.86
CA THR A 155 -10.46 -12.66 -17.65
C THR A 155 -11.85 -12.20 -17.20
N ALA A 156 -12.09 -10.89 -17.31
CA ALA A 156 -13.30 -10.18 -16.95
C ALA A 156 -14.55 -10.63 -17.75
N GLN A 157 -15.05 -11.85 -17.50
CA GLN A 157 -16.40 -12.24 -17.94
C GLN A 157 -17.50 -11.92 -16.90
N ASP A 158 -17.13 -11.43 -15.71
CA ASP A 158 -18.09 -11.01 -14.68
C ASP A 158 -17.79 -9.58 -14.21
N LEU A 159 -18.09 -8.58 -15.04
CA LEU A 159 -18.33 -7.22 -14.56
C LEU A 159 -19.85 -7.05 -14.43
N PRO A 160 -20.45 -7.02 -13.23
CA PRO A 160 -21.81 -6.54 -13.11
C PRO A 160 -21.81 -5.05 -13.48
N THR A 161 -22.63 -4.70 -14.47
CA THR A 161 -22.96 -3.34 -14.88
C THR A 161 -23.23 -2.49 -13.64
N GLU A 162 -22.39 -1.47 -13.41
CA GLU A 162 -22.65 -0.43 -12.41
C GLU A 162 -24.04 0.17 -12.70
N ASN A 163 -25.01 -0.22 -11.88
CA ASN A 163 -26.31 0.40 -11.86
C ASN A 163 -26.12 1.86 -11.46
N GLN A 164 -26.59 2.73 -12.34
CA GLN A 164 -26.60 4.18 -12.22
C GLN A 164 -27.02 4.60 -10.81
N VAL A 165 -26.14 5.31 -10.12
CA VAL A 165 -26.48 6.07 -8.92
C VAL A 165 -27.50 7.12 -9.35
N SER A 166 -28.78 6.84 -9.08
CA SER A 166 -29.86 7.80 -9.21
C SER A 166 -29.58 8.96 -8.25
N SER A 167 -29.15 10.08 -8.83
CA SER A 167 -29.10 11.41 -8.23
C SER A 167 -30.50 11.80 -7.72
N THR A 168 -30.85 11.43 -6.50
CA THR A 168 -31.94 12.09 -5.75
C THR A 168 -31.39 13.40 -5.19
N ARG A 169 -31.45 14.45 -6.01
CA ARG A 169 -31.42 15.84 -5.53
C ARG A 169 -32.58 16.01 -4.55
N LYS A 170 -32.28 16.16 -3.26
CA LYS A 170 -33.25 16.73 -2.32
C LYS A 170 -33.51 18.18 -2.74
N SER A 171 -34.72 18.43 -3.22
CA SER A 171 -35.25 19.75 -3.52
C SER A 171 -35.40 20.55 -2.23
N GLU A 172 -34.59 21.60 -2.09
CA GLU A 172 -34.80 22.66 -1.10
C GLU A 172 -36.00 23.51 -1.55
N ALA A 173 -37.04 23.60 -0.71
CA ALA A 173 -38.25 24.36 -0.98
C ALA A 173 -38.01 25.87 -0.71
N PRO A 174 -38.50 26.78 -1.57
CA PRO A 174 -38.31 28.21 -1.37
C PRO A 174 -39.26 28.75 -0.29
N ARG A 175 -38.69 29.49 0.68
CA ARG A 175 -39.47 30.26 1.68
C ARG A 175 -40.26 31.37 0.97
N ARG A 176 -41.58 31.34 1.13
CA ARG A 176 -42.54 32.34 0.65
C ARG A 176 -42.21 33.74 1.15
N ALA A 177 -42.16 34.69 0.22
CA ALA A 177 -42.35 36.11 0.48
C ALA A 177 -43.78 36.39 0.97
N ARG A 178 -43.92 37.22 2.01
CA ARG A 178 -45.16 37.94 2.35
C ARG A 178 -44.87 39.44 2.26
N GLN A 179 -45.29 40.06 1.16
CA GLN A 179 -45.83 41.42 1.17
C GLN A 179 -47.21 41.34 1.86
N GLY A 180 -47.78 42.27 2.60
CA GLY A 180 -47.44 43.60 3.09
C GLY A 180 -48.73 44.09 3.79
N ASN A 181 -48.64 44.93 4.82
CA ASN A 181 -49.69 45.91 5.15
C ASN A 181 -49.19 46.95 6.16
N LEU A 182 -49.13 48.19 5.69
CA LEU A 182 -49.32 49.44 6.47
C LEU A 182 -50.80 49.50 6.97
N PRO A 183 -51.26 50.43 7.84
CA PRO A 183 -50.74 51.80 8.04
C PRO A 183 -50.83 52.43 9.46
N ALA A 184 -50.36 53.68 9.52
CA ALA A 184 -50.88 54.85 10.26
C ALA A 184 -50.82 54.91 11.80
N SER A 185 -49.85 55.67 12.33
CA SER A 185 -50.02 57.03 12.93
C SER A 185 -48.82 57.38 13.79
#